data_AF-A0A3D4FF26-F1
#
_entry.id   AF-A0A3D4FF26-F1
#
_cell.length_a   1.000
_cell.length_b   1.000
_cell.length_c   1.000
_cell.angle_alpha   90.00
_cell.angle_beta   90.00
_cell.angle_gamma   90.00
#
_symmetry.space_group_name_H-M   'P 1'
#
loop_
_entity.id
_entity.type
_entity.pdbx_description
1 polymer ?
#
loop_
_entity_poly.entity_id
_entity_poly.type
_entity_poly.pdbx_seq_one_letter_code
_entity_poly.pdbx_strand_id
1 'polypeptide(L)'
;MALEAINKVKTAEDQAAQALEKALKESKDIIKNAEREADKQYEARLTEAYKEAEQIKSKFISESEVESEPIMKKGKEEVDHILNVDANKFNSAVKLVIERIVNFNGNS
;
A
#
# COMPACT_ATOMS: atom_id res chain seq x y z
N MET A 1 13.10 35.13 70.09
CA MET A 1 12.60 36.18 69.16
C MET A 1 13.45 36.30 67.89
N ALA A 2 14.61 36.97 67.87
CA ALA A 2 15.38 37.16 66.62
C ALA A 2 15.93 35.84 66.02
N LEU A 3 16.45 34.94 66.87
CA LEU A 3 16.98 33.65 66.44
C LEU A 3 15.91 32.72 65.83
N GLU A 4 14.69 32.76 66.38
CA GLU A 4 13.55 31.98 65.86
C GLU A 4 13.06 32.52 64.51
N ALA A 5 13.09 33.85 64.32
CA ALA A 5 12.76 34.46 63.04
C ALA A 5 13.76 34.03 61.95
N ILE A 6 15.06 34.03 62.27
CA ILE A 6 16.12 33.57 61.35
C ILE A 6 15.94 32.09 61.00
N ASN A 7 15.67 31.23 61.99
CA ASN A 7 15.42 29.81 61.73
C ASN A 7 14.19 29.58 60.85
N LYS A 8 13.10 30.34 61.04
CA LYS A 8 11.91 30.27 60.18
C LYS A 8 12.22 30.67 58.74
N VAL A 9 13.02 31.71 58.53
CA VAL A 9 13.45 32.13 57.19
C VAL A 9 14.24 31.01 56.52
N LYS A 10 15.23 30.44 57.23
CA LYS A 10 16.02 29.32 56.71
C LYS A 10 15.16 28.11 56.32
N THR A 11 14.20 27.73 57.15
CA THR A 11 13.28 26.62 56.81
C THR A 11 12.41 26.93 55.60
N ALA A 12 11.98 28.18 55.42
CA ALA A 12 11.20 28.59 54.27
C ALA A 12 12.05 28.58 52.98
N GLU A 13 13.32 28.98 53.06
CA GLU A 13 14.27 28.89 51.96
C GLU A 13 14.52 27.43 51.53
N ASP A 14 14.71 26.52 52.49
CA ASP A 14 14.90 25.10 52.22
C ASP A 14 13.65 24.48 51.55
N GLN A 15 12.45 24.84 52.02
CA GLN A 15 11.19 24.40 51.41
C GLN A 15 11.00 24.94 50.00
N ALA A 16 11.34 26.21 49.76
CA ALA A 16 11.28 26.80 48.43
C ALA A 16 12.27 26.13 47.46
N ALA A 17 13.49 25.82 47.93
CA ALA A 17 14.48 25.10 47.14
C ALA A 17 14.01 23.70 46.75
N GLN A 18 13.42 22.94 47.69
CA GLN A 18 12.83 21.63 47.41
C GLN A 18 11.66 21.71 46.43
N ALA A 19 10.80 22.72 46.56
CA ALA A 19 9.69 22.94 45.65
C ALA A 19 10.18 23.23 44.22
N LEU A 20 11.22 24.04 44.07
CA LEU A 20 11.86 24.33 42.78
C LEU A 20 12.48 23.08 42.16
N GLU A 21 13.23 22.29 42.94
CA GLU A 21 13.84 21.06 42.44
C GLU A 21 12.78 20.06 41.95
N LYS A 22 11.70 19.89 42.73
CA LYS A 22 10.58 19.04 42.36
C LYS A 22 9.90 19.52 41.08
N ALA A 23 9.60 20.81 40.97
CA ALA A 23 8.98 21.39 39.78
C ALA A 23 9.85 21.22 38.52
N LEU A 24 11.18 21.40 38.65
CA LEU A 24 12.13 21.19 37.56
C LEU A 24 12.17 19.71 37.12
N LYS A 25 12.11 18.78 38.07
CA LYS A 25 12.07 17.35 37.77
C LYS A 25 10.77 16.96 37.07
N GLU A 26 9.63 17.40 37.59
CA GLU A 26 8.32 17.14 37.00
C GLU A 26 8.22 17.74 35.58
N SER A 27 8.73 18.95 35.37
CA SER A 27 8.77 19.57 34.04
C SER A 27 9.56 18.72 33.04
N LYS A 28 10.74 18.21 33.43
CA LYS A 28 11.54 17.33 32.57
C LYS A 28 10.84 16.01 32.28
N ASP A 29 10.18 15.43 33.28
CA ASP A 29 9.44 14.17 33.12
C ASP A 29 8.21 14.35 32.19
N ILE A 30 7.51 15.48 32.28
CA ILE A 30 6.41 15.83 31.38
C ILE A 30 6.90 15.90 29.93
N ILE A 31 7.99 16.63 29.67
CA ILE A 31 8.56 16.77 28.32
C ILE A 31 8.96 15.40 27.77
N LYS A 32 9.71 14.61 28.55
CA LYS A 32 10.16 13.28 28.12
C LYS A 32 9.02 12.31 27.85
N ASN A 33 7.94 12.37 28.65
CA ASN A 33 6.77 11.54 28.42
C ASN A 33 5.99 12.00 27.17
N ALA A 34 5.89 13.32 26.94
CA ALA A 34 5.26 13.86 25.74
C ALA A 34 6.02 13.46 24.47
N GLU A 35 7.35 13.54 24.48
CA GLU A 35 8.21 13.08 23.36
C GLU A 35 7.98 11.58 23.07
N ARG A 36 8.03 10.74 24.12
CA ARG A 36 7.79 9.30 23.96
C ARG A 36 6.40 8.99 23.41
N GLU A 37 5.38 9.72 23.86
CA GLU A 37 4.02 9.52 23.39
C GLU A 37 3.85 9.98 21.94
N ALA A 38 4.49 11.09 21.56
CA ALA A 38 4.52 11.55 20.18
C ALA A 38 5.17 10.51 19.26
N ASP A 39 6.33 9.94 19.64
CA ASP A 39 7.02 8.91 18.87
C ASP A 39 6.14 7.66 18.70
N LYS A 40 5.47 7.22 19.78
CA LYS A 40 4.54 6.08 19.72
C LYS A 40 3.37 6.32 18.78
N GLN A 41 2.77 7.51 18.85
CA GLN A 41 1.64 7.85 17.98
C GLN A 41 2.08 7.95 16.52
N TYR A 42 3.27 8.50 16.27
CA TYR A 42 3.86 8.56 14.93
C TYR A 42 4.07 7.15 14.34
N GLU A 43 4.73 6.25 15.07
CA GLU A 43 4.96 4.87 14.64
C GLU A 43 3.65 4.10 14.44
N ALA A 44 2.67 4.30 15.31
CA ALA A 44 1.34 3.70 15.17
C ALA A 44 0.64 4.17 13.88
N ARG A 45 0.70 5.47 13.58
CA ARG A 45 0.14 6.04 12.35
C ARG A 45 0.83 5.54 11.10
N LEU A 46 2.16 5.42 11.12
CA LEU A 46 2.91 4.83 10.00
C LEU A 46 2.48 3.38 9.78
N THR A 47 2.41 2.59 10.85
CA THR A 47 2.02 1.17 10.77
C THR A 47 0.60 1.02 10.21
N GLU A 48 -0.33 1.85 10.67
CA GLU A 48 -1.71 1.90 10.17
C GLU A 48 -1.75 2.24 8.68
N ALA A 49 -1.02 3.29 8.25
CA ALA A 49 -0.95 3.69 6.85
C ALA A 49 -0.36 2.60 5.95
N TYR A 50 0.71 1.91 6.37
CA TYR A 50 1.28 0.79 5.62
C TYR A 50 0.31 -0.38 5.50
N LYS A 51 -0.43 -0.68 6.57
CA LYS A 51 -1.44 -1.74 6.56
C LYS A 51 -2.57 -1.41 5.59
N GLU A 52 -3.08 -0.17 5.61
CA GLU A 52 -4.11 0.28 4.67
C GLU A 52 -3.61 0.22 3.22
N ALA A 53 -2.37 0.65 2.96
CA ALA A 53 -1.78 0.58 1.64
C ALA A 53 -1.69 -0.87 1.11
N GLU A 54 -1.26 -1.82 1.95
CA GLU A 54 -1.19 -3.22 1.54
C GLU A 54 -2.58 -3.83 1.35
N GLN A 55 -3.57 -3.44 2.15
CA GLN A 55 -4.96 -3.85 1.96
C GLN A 55 -5.52 -3.35 0.63
N ILE A 56 -5.29 -2.08 0.29
CA ILE A 56 -5.71 -1.50 -0.99
C ILE A 56 -5.05 -2.25 -2.15
N LYS A 57 -3.74 -2.46 -2.09
CA LYS A 57 -2.98 -3.18 -3.11
C LYS A 57 -3.49 -4.62 -3.28
N SER A 58 -3.67 -5.36 -2.19
CA SER A 58 -4.18 -6.74 -2.22
C SER A 58 -5.59 -6.80 -2.81
N LYS A 59 -6.44 -5.82 -2.48
CA LYS A 59 -7.79 -5.71 -3.04
C LYS A 59 -7.74 -5.53 -4.56
N PHE A 60 -6.94 -4.57 -5.05
CA PHE A 60 -6.80 -4.34 -6.49
C PHE A 60 -6.22 -5.55 -7.24
N ILE A 61 -5.26 -6.27 -6.65
CA ILE A 61 -4.74 -7.51 -7.25
C ILE A 61 -5.87 -8.52 -7.42
N SER A 62 -6.60 -8.82 -6.34
CA SER A 62 -7.70 -9.78 -6.38
C SER A 62 -8.83 -9.37 -7.34
N GLU A 63 -9.21 -8.10 -7.35
CA GLU A 63 -10.20 -7.57 -8.29
C GLU A 63 -9.72 -7.69 -9.74
N SER A 64 -8.45 -7.35 -10.01
CA SER A 64 -7.87 -7.44 -11.35
C SER A 64 -7.79 -8.88 -11.87
N GLU A 65 -7.52 -9.85 -10.98
CA GLU A 65 -7.50 -11.27 -11.35
C GLU A 65 -8.88 -11.71 -11.84
N VAL A 66 -9.94 -11.36 -11.10
CA VAL A 66 -11.33 -11.65 -11.45
C VAL A 66 -11.75 -10.95 -12.74
N GLU A 67 -11.41 -9.66 -12.89
CA GLU A 67 -11.74 -8.90 -14.10
C GLU A 67 -10.95 -9.36 -15.34
N SER A 68 -9.75 -9.91 -15.15
CA SER A 68 -8.92 -10.42 -16.24
C SER A 68 -9.36 -11.80 -16.75
N GLU A 69 -10.04 -12.59 -15.92
CA GLU A 69 -10.54 -13.92 -16.27
C GLU A 69 -11.44 -13.92 -17.53
N PRO A 70 -12.46 -13.05 -17.68
CA PRO A 70 -13.27 -13.00 -18.90
C PRO A 70 -12.45 -12.58 -20.13
N ILE A 71 -11.44 -11.73 -19.98
CA ILE A 71 -10.54 -11.33 -21.07
C ILE A 71 -9.75 -12.54 -21.56
N MET A 72 -9.17 -13.30 -20.62
CA MET A 72 -8.43 -14.53 -20.92
C MET A 72 -9.34 -15.58 -21.58
N LYS A 73 -10.56 -15.76 -21.07
CA LYS A 73 -11.54 -16.68 -21.63
C LYS A 73 -11.91 -16.31 -23.07
N LYS A 74 -12.21 -15.03 -23.31
CA LYS A 74 -12.52 -14.53 -24.65
C LYS A 74 -11.35 -14.74 -25.62
N GLY A 75 -10.12 -14.46 -25.19
CA GLY A 75 -8.92 -14.71 -26.00
C GLY A 75 -8.77 -16.19 -26.38
N LYS A 76 -9.03 -17.11 -25.45
CA LYS A 76 -9.03 -18.56 -25.76
C LYS A 76 -10.11 -18.93 -26.77
N GLU A 77 -11.33 -18.45 -26.59
CA GLU A 77 -12.44 -18.70 -27.51
C GLU A 77 -12.13 -18.19 -28.93
N GLU A 78 -11.51 -17.00 -29.05
CA GLU A 78 -11.09 -16.45 -30.34
C GLU A 78 -10.01 -17.30 -31.01
N VAL A 79 -9.00 -17.77 -30.26
CA VAL A 79 -7.96 -18.68 -30.76
C VAL A 79 -8.58 -19.99 -31.24
N ASP A 80 -9.47 -20.59 -30.44
CA ASP A 80 -10.14 -21.84 -30.79
C ASP A 80 -10.97 -21.68 -32.07
N HIS A 81 -11.64 -20.53 -32.25
CA HIS A 81 -12.40 -20.25 -33.47
C HIS A 81 -11.49 -20.12 -34.72
N ILE A 82 -10.29 -19.54 -34.57
CA ILE A 82 -9.31 -19.44 -35.66
C ILE A 82 -8.75 -20.83 -36.03
N LEU A 83 -8.40 -21.64 -35.02
CA LEU A 83 -7.81 -22.96 -35.24
C LEU A 83 -8.81 -23.96 -35.80
N ASN A 84 -10.07 -23.89 -35.36
CA ASN A 84 -11.15 -24.78 -35.78
C ASN A 84 -11.92 -24.23 -36.97
N VAL A 85 -11.22 -23.68 -37.97
CA VAL A 85 -11.88 -23.20 -39.19
C VAL A 85 -12.54 -24.38 -39.91
N ASP A 86 -13.76 -24.16 -40.40
CA ASP A 86 -14.51 -25.19 -41.12
C ASP A 86 -13.71 -25.73 -42.32
N ALA A 87 -13.64 -27.06 -42.43
CA ALA A 87 -12.86 -27.74 -43.45
C ALA A 87 -13.31 -27.37 -44.88
N ASN A 88 -14.61 -27.10 -45.09
CA ASN A 88 -15.09 -26.69 -46.41
C ASN A 88 -14.61 -25.29 -46.77
N LYS A 89 -14.59 -24.35 -45.80
CA LYS A 89 -14.01 -23.02 -45.99
C LYS A 89 -12.52 -23.10 -46.32
N PHE A 90 -11.76 -23.92 -45.59
CA PHE A 90 -10.35 -24.14 -45.85
C PHE A 90 -10.12 -24.71 -47.26
N ASN A 91 -10.81 -25.79 -47.61
CA ASN A 91 -10.71 -26.43 -48.93
C ASN A 91 -11.13 -25.49 -50.06
N SER A 92 -12.15 -24.65 -49.84
CA SER A 92 -12.56 -23.63 -50.82
C SER A 92 -11.49 -22.58 -51.03
N ALA A 93 -10.83 -22.12 -49.96
CA ALA A 93 -9.70 -21.20 -50.05
C ALA A 93 -8.50 -21.82 -50.79
N VAL A 94 -8.18 -23.09 -50.52
CA VAL A 94 -7.15 -23.84 -51.25
C VAL A 94 -7.48 -23.93 -52.75
N LYS A 95 -8.73 -24.26 -53.10
CA LYS A 95 -9.18 -24.33 -54.49
C LYS A 95 -9.01 -22.99 -55.21
N LEU A 96 -9.38 -21.88 -54.58
CA LEU A 96 -9.21 -20.53 -55.14
C LEU A 96 -7.74 -20.20 -55.43
N VAL A 97 -6.82 -20.59 -54.53
CA VAL A 97 -5.38 -20.39 -54.74
C VAL A 97 -4.89 -21.23 -55.92
N ILE A 98 -5.30 -22.51 -56.00
CA ILE A 98 -4.93 -23.40 -57.12
C ILE A 98 -5.46 -22.84 -58.44
N GLU A 99 -6.74 -22.46 -58.51
CA GLU A 99 -7.34 -21.88 -59.72
C GLU A 99 -6.60 -20.60 -60.16
N ARG A 100 -6.20 -19.74 -59.22
CA ARG A 100 -5.41 -18.55 -59.54
C ARG A 100 -4.03 -18.88 -60.12
N ILE A 101 -3.35 -19.88 -59.58
CA ILE A 101 -2.03 -20.32 -60.09
C ILE A 101 -2.19 -20.94 -61.47
N VAL A 102 -3.17 -21.83 -61.66
CA VAL A 102 -3.45 -22.49 -62.95
C VAL A 102 -3.86 -21.47 -64.00
N ASN A 103 -4.71 -20.48 -63.68
CA ASN A 103 -5.10 -19.45 -64.65
C ASN A 103 -3.97 -18.48 -65.00
N PHE A 104 -2.98 -18.30 -64.12
CA PHE A 104 -1.82 -17.45 -64.37
C PHE A 104 -0.70 -18.18 -65.16
N ASN A 105 -0.48 -19.47 -64.88
CA ASN A 105 0.62 -20.27 -65.47
C ASN A 105 0.17 -21.30 -66.53
N GLY A 106 -1.13 -21.52 -66.69
CA GLY A 106 -1.72 -22.60 -67.50
C GLY A 106 -2.21 -22.16 -68.88
N ASN A 107 -1.98 -20.91 -69.28
CA ASN A 107 -2.06 -20.52 -70.69
C ASN A 107 -0.73 -20.88 -71.39
N SER A 108 -0.52 -22.17 -71.62
CA SER A 108 0.25 -22.69 -72.75
C SER A 108 -0.45 -23.89 -73.34
#